data_AF-A0A4R2NK42-F1
#
_entry.id   AF-A0A4R2NK42-F1
#
_cell.length_a   1.000
_cell.length_b   1.000
_cell.length_c   1.000
_cell.angle_alpha   90.00
_cell.angle_beta   90.00
_cell.angle_gamma   90.00
#
_symmetry.space_group_name_H-M   'P 1'
#
loop_
_entity.id
_entity.type
_entity.pdbx_description
1 polymer ?
#
loop_
_entity_poly.entity_id
_entity_poly.type
_entity_poly.pdbx_seq_one_letter_code
_entity_poly.pdbx_strand_id
1 'polypeptide(L)'
;MTMTKKKRVLWLVLLVFITFGTYGCAKETTSSVPDPSVQAIKSAGDSVKYLFIQSDWDSLTTARIKTTTTQEQIDHAAKLVSRIKPKGKGDANTFFGLGLVMAIANAQKQLDIRNGKISPTAKQYNPDKNAGQKETAVKQNQNKLPKYIPKKDDVILKNHVLKNKDRLEDFIKNAQNHKESKIRVVKYDELRGALIYDLQSRYDEKVNQGWIDVKPDLNYFRKLKSDTQDVFNNAPQQCGSISKDKENGYYILKECRTNWEYRLLPIINDHERK
;
A
#
# COMPACT_ATOMS: atom_id res chain seq x y z
N MET A 1 28.23 -42.55 -24.44
CA MET A 1 27.18 -43.15 -23.57
C MET A 1 26.13 -42.08 -23.27
N THR A 2 25.05 -42.04 -24.06
CA THR A 2 24.05 -40.95 -24.04
C THR A 2 22.98 -41.22 -22.99
N MET A 3 23.04 -40.49 -21.87
CA MET A 3 21.96 -40.52 -20.87
C MET A 3 20.69 -39.85 -21.40
N THR A 4 19.57 -40.54 -21.27
CA THR A 4 18.24 -40.07 -21.70
C THR A 4 17.69 -38.98 -20.77
N LYS A 5 16.89 -38.07 -21.34
CA LYS A 5 16.37 -36.84 -20.71
C LYS A 5 15.72 -37.04 -19.33
N LYS A 6 15.13 -38.20 -19.05
CA LYS A 6 14.53 -38.51 -17.74
C LYS A 6 15.56 -38.67 -16.61
N LYS A 7 16.78 -39.13 -16.91
CA LYS A 7 17.87 -39.24 -15.90
C LYS A 7 18.52 -37.90 -15.56
N ARG A 8 18.39 -36.88 -16.42
CA ARG A 8 18.90 -35.52 -16.16
C ARG A 8 18.04 -34.73 -15.17
N VAL A 9 16.73 -34.97 -15.15
CA VAL A 9 15.80 -34.29 -14.23
C VAL A 9 15.96 -34.82 -12.80
N LEU A 10 16.19 -36.12 -12.63
CA LEU A 10 16.38 -36.73 -11.31
C LEU A 10 17.72 -36.33 -10.65
N TRP A 11 18.77 -36.08 -11.45
CA TRP A 11 20.07 -35.62 -10.96
C TRP A 11 20.07 -34.14 -10.52
N LEU A 12 19.27 -33.30 -11.19
CA LEU A 12 19.10 -31.89 -10.81
C LEU A 12 18.31 -31.72 -9.50
N VAL A 13 17.35 -32.60 -9.21
CA VAL A 13 16.57 -32.55 -7.96
C VAL A 13 17.41 -32.98 -6.75
N LEU A 14 18.37 -33.89 -6.93
CA LEU A 14 19.22 -34.37 -5.83
C LEU A 14 20.32 -33.37 -5.41
N LEU A 15 20.77 -32.50 -6.32
CA LEU A 15 21.71 -31.42 -6.01
C LEU A 15 21.08 -30.24 -5.25
N VAL A 16 19.75 -30.09 -5.31
CA VAL A 16 19.00 -29.05 -4.58
C VAL A 16 18.84 -29.41 -3.10
N PHE A 17 18.80 -30.69 -2.73
CA PHE A 17 18.64 -31.09 -1.32
C PHE A 17 19.94 -31.11 -0.51
N ILE A 18 21.11 -31.22 -1.15
CA ILE A 18 22.41 -31.29 -0.45
C ILE A 18 22.93 -29.89 -0.05
N THR A 19 22.38 -28.80 -0.61
CA THR A 19 22.78 -27.41 -0.27
C THR A 19 21.93 -26.76 0.84
N PHE A 20 20.96 -27.47 1.44
CA PHE A 20 20.14 -26.97 2.56
C PHE A 20 20.67 -27.31 3.95
N GLY A 21 21.74 -28.11 4.05
CA GLY A 21 22.36 -28.45 5.33
C GLY A 21 23.73 -27.80 5.48
N THR A 22 23.77 -26.57 6.02
CA THR A 22 24.89 -25.95 6.81
C THR A 22 24.99 -24.43 6.63
N TYR A 23 23.99 -23.67 7.08
CA TYR A 23 24.19 -22.29 7.54
C TYR A 23 23.21 -22.10 8.71
N GLY A 24 23.61 -22.30 9.97
CA GLY A 24 24.80 -21.72 10.59
C GLY A 24 24.38 -20.36 11.11
N CYS A 25 23.99 -20.32 12.39
CA CYS A 25 23.71 -19.10 13.14
C CYS A 25 24.89 -18.12 12.99
N ALA A 26 24.68 -16.99 12.32
CA ALA A 26 25.55 -15.84 12.42
C ALA A 26 24.71 -14.69 13.02
N LYS A 27 25.01 -14.36 14.28
CA LYS A 27 24.70 -13.06 14.86
C LYS A 27 25.52 -12.03 14.10
N GLU A 28 24.91 -10.95 13.63
CA GLU A 28 25.63 -9.71 13.42
C GLU A 28 24.73 -8.50 13.65
N THR A 29 25.27 -7.61 14.46
CA THR A 29 24.69 -6.37 14.94
C THR A 29 25.10 -5.22 14.01
N THR A 30 24.21 -4.23 13.92
CA THR A 30 24.45 -2.80 13.57
C THR A 30 24.81 -2.41 12.12
N SER A 31 23.83 -1.82 11.41
CA SER A 31 23.84 -0.44 10.89
C SER A 31 22.67 -0.28 9.90
N SER A 32 21.57 0.35 10.33
CA SER A 32 20.28 0.33 9.64
C SER A 32 20.10 1.52 8.67
N VAL A 33 20.97 1.64 7.66
CA VAL A 33 20.59 2.36 6.43
C VAL A 33 20.03 1.31 5.48
N PRO A 34 18.71 1.31 5.18
CA PRO A 34 18.15 0.32 4.28
C PRO A 34 18.82 0.46 2.91
N ASP A 35 19.35 -0.66 2.42
CA ASP A 35 19.95 -0.76 1.09
C ASP A 35 19.02 -0.10 0.04
N PRO A 36 19.51 0.87 -0.76
CA PRO A 36 18.69 1.59 -1.75
C PRO A 36 17.94 0.65 -2.70
N SER A 37 18.47 -0.54 -2.94
CA SER A 37 17.80 -1.57 -3.74
C SER A 37 16.58 -2.17 -3.04
N VAL A 38 16.62 -2.34 -1.72
CA VAL A 38 15.48 -2.83 -0.91
C VAL A 38 14.35 -1.81 -0.87
N GLN A 39 14.68 -0.52 -0.76
CA GLN A 39 13.68 0.56 -0.75
C GLN A 39 13.01 0.70 -2.14
N ALA A 40 13.79 0.60 -3.22
CA ALA A 40 13.26 0.60 -4.58
C ALA A 40 12.32 -0.59 -4.86
N ILE A 41 12.69 -1.79 -4.39
CA ILE A 41 11.86 -3.00 -4.52
C ILE A 41 10.55 -2.84 -3.74
N LYS A 42 10.62 -2.32 -2.51
CA LYS A 42 9.42 -2.10 -1.69
C LYS A 42 8.47 -1.07 -2.32
N SER A 43 9.00 0.06 -2.79
CA SER A 43 8.19 1.10 -3.44
C SER A 43 7.54 0.60 -4.73
N ALA A 44 8.31 -0.09 -5.58
CA ALA A 44 7.77 -0.73 -6.77
C ALA A 44 6.71 -1.78 -6.41
N GLY A 45 6.96 -2.53 -5.34
CA GLY A 45 6.06 -3.56 -4.88
C GLY A 45 4.71 -3.02 -4.42
N ASP A 46 4.72 -2.01 -3.55
CA ASP A 46 3.50 -1.37 -3.07
C ASP A 46 2.68 -0.77 -4.23
N SER A 47 3.35 -0.18 -5.23
CA SER A 47 2.68 0.36 -6.42
C SER A 47 2.03 -0.72 -7.28
N VAL A 48 2.66 -1.88 -7.45
CA VAL A 48 2.10 -3.00 -8.21
C VAL A 48 0.93 -3.64 -7.46
N LYS A 49 1.09 -3.89 -6.16
CA LYS A 49 0.05 -4.42 -5.28
C LYS A 49 -1.22 -3.55 -5.30
N TYR A 50 -1.05 -2.22 -5.39
CA TYR A 50 -2.17 -1.29 -5.47
C TYR A 50 -3.05 -1.48 -6.72
N LEU A 51 -2.53 -2.06 -7.80
CA LEU A 51 -3.29 -2.29 -9.05
C LEU A 51 -4.38 -3.38 -8.90
N PHE A 52 -4.28 -4.24 -7.88
CA PHE A 52 -5.07 -5.46 -7.75
C PHE A 52 -6.08 -5.41 -6.59
N ILE A 53 -7.18 -6.16 -6.73
CA ILE A 53 -8.20 -6.30 -5.68
C ILE A 53 -7.64 -7.06 -4.47
N GLN A 54 -6.74 -8.01 -4.70
CA GLN A 54 -6.05 -8.78 -3.66
C GLN A 54 -4.66 -8.22 -3.39
N SER A 55 -4.26 -8.34 -2.13
CA SER A 55 -3.08 -7.71 -1.57
C SER A 55 -1.88 -8.67 -1.45
N ASP A 56 -2.08 -9.96 -1.71
CA ASP A 56 -1.09 -10.98 -1.42
C ASP A 56 -0.17 -11.22 -2.60
N TRP A 57 1.14 -11.13 -2.34
CA TRP A 57 2.21 -11.23 -3.33
C TRP A 57 2.13 -12.47 -4.21
N ASP A 58 1.76 -13.60 -3.62
CA ASP A 58 1.70 -14.91 -4.29
C ASP A 58 0.56 -15.03 -5.31
N SER A 59 -0.38 -14.09 -5.30
CA SER A 59 -1.57 -14.11 -6.17
C SER A 59 -1.60 -13.00 -7.23
N LEU A 60 -0.66 -12.05 -7.24
CA LEU A 60 -0.74 -10.87 -8.12
C LEU A 60 -0.75 -11.19 -9.62
N THR A 61 -0.15 -12.31 -10.03
CA THR A 61 -0.12 -12.75 -11.43
C THR A 61 -1.45 -13.34 -11.91
N THR A 62 -2.34 -13.72 -10.99
CA THR A 62 -3.68 -14.26 -11.27
C THR A 62 -4.81 -13.39 -10.72
N ALA A 63 -4.48 -12.42 -9.86
CA ALA A 63 -5.41 -11.50 -9.25
C ALA A 63 -6.06 -10.57 -10.28
N ARG A 64 -7.29 -10.17 -9.99
CA ARG A 64 -8.05 -9.24 -10.82
C ARG A 64 -7.64 -7.80 -10.51
N ILE A 65 -7.45 -6.97 -11.55
CA ILE A 65 -7.24 -5.54 -11.35
C ILE A 65 -8.49 -4.87 -10.78
N LYS A 66 -8.30 -3.79 -10.03
CA LYS A 66 -9.42 -2.95 -9.63
C LYS A 66 -10.09 -2.39 -10.89
N THR A 67 -11.41 -2.23 -10.86
CA THR A 67 -12.14 -1.56 -11.95
C THR A 67 -11.71 -0.10 -12.14
N THR A 68 -11.07 0.49 -11.13
CA THR A 68 -10.48 1.83 -11.13
C THR A 68 -9.02 1.88 -11.57
N THR A 69 -8.36 0.74 -11.77
CA THR A 69 -6.97 0.72 -12.23
C THR A 69 -6.88 1.40 -13.59
N THR A 70 -6.10 2.48 -13.70
CA THR A 70 -5.92 3.25 -14.95
C THR A 70 -4.60 2.94 -15.64
N GLN A 71 -4.45 3.39 -16.89
CA GLN A 71 -3.20 3.23 -17.63
C GLN A 71 -2.05 3.96 -16.92
N GLU A 72 -2.29 5.16 -16.40
CA GLU A 72 -1.28 5.96 -15.70
C GLU A 72 -0.77 5.28 -14.44
N GLN A 73 -1.62 4.53 -13.72
CA GLN A 73 -1.22 3.76 -12.54
C GLN A 73 -0.35 2.56 -12.91
N ILE A 74 -0.68 1.89 -14.02
CA ILE A 74 0.14 0.79 -14.55
C ILE A 74 1.49 1.33 -15.02
N ASP A 75 1.51 2.45 -15.74
CA ASP A 75 2.73 3.10 -16.23
C ASP A 75 3.62 3.59 -15.08
N HIS A 76 3.01 4.16 -14.04
CA HIS A 76 3.72 4.55 -12.82
C HIS A 76 4.37 3.34 -12.12
N ALA A 77 3.63 2.25 -11.96
CA ALA A 77 4.16 1.02 -11.38
C ALA A 77 5.31 0.45 -12.24
N ALA A 78 5.17 0.45 -13.57
CA ALA A 78 6.21 0.02 -14.50
C ALA A 78 7.48 0.88 -14.40
N LYS A 79 7.33 2.19 -14.29
CA LYS A 79 8.45 3.12 -14.09
C LYS A 79 9.21 2.81 -12.80
N LEU A 80 8.52 2.49 -11.70
CA LEU A 80 9.17 2.12 -10.45
C LEU A 80 9.89 0.76 -10.55
N VAL A 81 9.28 -0.23 -11.19
CA VAL A 81 9.89 -1.55 -11.41
C VAL A 81 11.14 -1.47 -12.27
N SER A 82 11.17 -0.59 -13.29
CA SER A 82 12.35 -0.40 -14.16
C SER A 82 13.60 0.13 -13.42
N ARG A 83 13.43 0.68 -12.22
CA ARG A 83 14.53 1.21 -11.39
C ARG A 83 15.19 0.12 -10.54
N ILE A 84 14.62 -1.09 -10.49
CA ILE A 84 15.21 -2.22 -9.77
C ILE A 84 16.42 -2.72 -10.57
N LYS A 85 17.63 -2.43 -10.07
CA LYS A 85 18.87 -2.90 -10.70
C LYS A 85 19.20 -4.31 -10.22
N PRO A 86 19.38 -5.29 -11.12
CA PRO A 86 19.89 -6.60 -10.74
C PRO A 86 21.35 -6.45 -10.28
N LYS A 87 21.69 -6.99 -9.11
CA LYS A 87 23.05 -7.03 -8.57
C LYS A 87 23.84 -8.25 -9.07
N GLY A 88 23.22 -9.20 -9.78
CA GLY A 88 23.90 -10.32 -10.42
C GLY A 88 22.95 -11.36 -11.02
N LYS A 89 23.48 -12.34 -11.76
CA LYS A 89 22.70 -13.47 -12.30
C LYS A 89 22.25 -14.37 -11.14
N GLY A 90 20.94 -14.43 -10.89
CA GLY A 90 20.35 -15.32 -9.89
C GLY A 90 20.16 -14.68 -8.50
N ASP A 91 20.26 -13.35 -8.37
CA ASP A 91 19.94 -12.68 -7.12
C ASP A 91 18.40 -12.60 -6.90
N ALA A 92 18.00 -12.45 -5.64
CA ALA A 92 16.59 -12.33 -5.27
C ALA A 92 15.92 -11.13 -5.97
N ASN A 93 16.65 -10.04 -6.22
CA ASN A 93 16.15 -8.83 -6.87
C ASN A 93 15.72 -9.10 -8.33
N THR A 94 16.44 -9.98 -9.04
CA THR A 94 16.09 -10.42 -10.39
C THR A 94 14.78 -11.22 -10.39
N PHE A 95 14.59 -12.11 -9.41
CA PHE A 95 13.36 -12.90 -9.28
C PHE A 95 12.16 -12.05 -8.88
N PHE A 96 12.33 -11.14 -7.91
CA PHE A 96 11.28 -10.20 -7.50
C PHE A 96 10.93 -9.21 -8.62
N GLY A 97 11.92 -8.67 -9.32
CA GLY A 97 11.71 -7.81 -10.49
C GLY A 97 10.91 -8.50 -11.58
N LEU A 98 11.23 -9.77 -11.89
CA LEU A 98 10.49 -10.56 -12.88
C LEU A 98 9.03 -10.78 -12.46
N GLY A 99 8.77 -11.08 -11.19
CA GLY A 99 7.41 -11.22 -10.65
C GLY A 99 6.58 -9.94 -10.79
N LEU A 100 7.17 -8.78 -10.49
CA LEU A 100 6.54 -7.47 -10.63
C LEU A 100 6.23 -7.12 -12.09
N VAL A 101 7.15 -7.42 -13.00
CA VAL A 101 6.94 -7.23 -14.45
C VAL A 101 5.79 -8.10 -14.95
N MET A 102 5.71 -9.37 -14.52
CA MET A 102 4.60 -10.26 -14.88
C MET A 102 3.25 -9.77 -14.33
N ALA A 103 3.22 -9.24 -13.11
CA ALA A 103 2.02 -8.65 -12.53
C ALA A 103 1.58 -7.40 -13.32
N ILE A 104 2.50 -6.51 -13.69
CA ILE A 104 2.19 -5.34 -14.55
C ILE A 104 1.63 -5.80 -15.90
N ALA A 105 2.22 -6.81 -16.53
CA ALA A 105 1.73 -7.35 -17.80
C ALA A 105 0.31 -7.94 -17.66
N ASN A 106 0.02 -8.64 -16.56
CA ASN A 106 -1.32 -9.11 -16.24
C ASN A 106 -2.30 -7.93 -16.04
N ALA A 107 -1.88 -6.88 -15.34
CA ALA A 107 -2.71 -5.70 -15.13
C ALA A 107 -3.04 -4.99 -16.44
N GLN A 108 -2.04 -4.81 -17.31
CA GLN A 108 -2.21 -4.21 -18.63
C GLN A 108 -3.19 -5.02 -19.49
N LYS A 109 -3.00 -6.35 -19.53
CA LYS A 109 -3.90 -7.26 -20.28
C LYS A 109 -5.35 -7.14 -19.79
N GLN A 110 -5.57 -7.10 -18.49
CA GLN A 110 -6.92 -6.95 -17.94
C GLN A 110 -7.52 -5.57 -18.21
N LEU A 111 -6.71 -4.51 -18.22
CA LEU A 111 -7.14 -3.16 -18.58
C LEU A 111 -7.55 -3.09 -20.05
N ASP A 112 -6.77 -3.71 -20.94
CA ASP A 112 -7.05 -3.75 -22.37
C ASP A 112 -8.31 -4.57 -22.69
N ILE A 113 -8.56 -5.67 -21.97
CA ILE A 113 -9.82 -6.42 -22.04
C ILE A 113 -10.99 -5.54 -21.56
N ARG A 114 -10.83 -4.84 -20.42
CA ARG A 114 -11.87 -3.96 -19.86
C ARG A 114 -12.23 -2.81 -20.82
N ASN A 115 -11.23 -2.26 -21.50
CA ASN A 115 -11.41 -1.15 -22.45
C ASN A 115 -11.79 -1.62 -23.85
N GLY A 116 -12.05 -2.93 -24.04
CA GLY A 116 -12.48 -3.49 -25.32
C GLY A 116 -11.40 -3.52 -26.41
N LYS A 117 -10.13 -3.30 -26.06
CA LYS A 117 -9.00 -3.34 -27.01
C LYS A 117 -8.62 -4.76 -27.41
N ILE A 118 -8.87 -5.74 -26.53
CA ILE A 118 -8.54 -7.15 -26.73
C ILE A 118 -9.77 -7.99 -26.33
N SER A 119 -10.26 -8.85 -27.24
CA SER A 119 -11.30 -9.82 -26.90
C SER A 119 -10.75 -10.92 -25.98
N PRO A 120 -11.51 -11.41 -25.00
CA PRO A 120 -11.07 -12.49 -24.13
C PRO A 120 -10.76 -13.73 -24.98
N THR A 121 -9.49 -14.11 -25.07
CA THR A 121 -9.08 -15.34 -25.73
C THR A 121 -9.49 -16.53 -24.86
N ALA A 122 -10.12 -17.53 -25.49
CA ALA A 122 -10.92 -18.62 -24.89
C ALA A 122 -10.18 -19.65 -24.02
N LYS A 123 -9.20 -19.25 -23.21
CA LYS A 123 -8.57 -20.10 -22.18
C LYS A 123 -8.37 -19.36 -20.86
N GLN A 124 -9.41 -18.70 -20.38
CA GLN A 124 -9.46 -18.26 -18.98
C GLN A 124 -10.29 -19.27 -18.18
N TYR A 125 -9.57 -20.04 -17.36
CA TYR A 125 -10.10 -20.98 -16.37
C TYR A 125 -11.19 -20.33 -15.51
N ASN A 126 -12.36 -20.98 -15.47
CA ASN A 126 -13.55 -20.55 -14.76
C ASN A 126 -13.62 -21.33 -13.43
N PRO A 127 -13.46 -20.70 -12.26
CA PRO A 127 -13.50 -21.39 -10.98
C PRO A 127 -14.94 -21.64 -10.44
N ASP A 128 -15.99 -21.20 -11.15
CA ASP A 128 -17.39 -21.30 -10.68
C ASP A 128 -18.02 -22.70 -10.77
N LYS A 129 -17.26 -23.78 -10.60
CA LYS A 129 -17.82 -25.15 -10.62
C LYS A 129 -17.80 -25.93 -9.31
N ASN A 130 -17.35 -25.37 -8.19
CA ASN A 130 -17.49 -26.05 -6.89
C ASN A 130 -17.78 -25.09 -5.74
N ALA A 131 -18.99 -24.55 -5.68
CA ALA A 131 -19.60 -24.10 -4.43
C ALA A 131 -21.13 -24.12 -4.58
N GLY A 132 -21.69 -25.33 -4.55
CA GLY A 132 -23.09 -25.50 -4.20
C GLY A 132 -23.30 -25.08 -2.74
N GLN A 133 -23.49 -23.79 -2.50
CA GLN A 133 -24.20 -23.29 -1.34
C GLN A 133 -25.14 -22.20 -1.83
N LYS A 134 -26.43 -22.51 -1.67
CA LYS A 134 -27.60 -21.73 -2.09
C LYS A 134 -27.36 -20.23 -1.97
N GLU A 135 -27.53 -19.53 -3.09
CA GLU A 135 -27.93 -18.13 -3.11
C GLU A 135 -29.22 -17.98 -2.29
N THR A 136 -29.08 -17.64 -1.01
CA THR A 136 -30.08 -16.79 -0.41
C THR A 136 -29.83 -15.42 -1.03
N ALA A 137 -30.72 -15.03 -1.93
CA ALA A 137 -30.78 -13.68 -2.48
C ALA A 137 -30.91 -12.69 -1.31
N VAL A 138 -29.77 -12.26 -0.76
CA VAL A 138 -29.70 -11.08 0.08
C VAL A 138 -29.94 -9.93 -0.88
N LYS A 139 -31.19 -9.45 -0.91
CA LYS A 139 -31.51 -8.11 -1.38
C LYS A 139 -30.49 -7.18 -0.70
N GLN A 140 -29.46 -6.77 -1.44
CA GLN A 140 -28.52 -5.77 -0.99
C GLN A 140 -29.32 -4.48 -0.88
N ASN A 141 -29.82 -4.21 0.33
CA ASN A 141 -30.30 -2.91 0.70
C ASN A 141 -29.07 -2.00 0.64
N GLN A 142 -28.89 -1.31 -0.49
CA GLN A 142 -27.84 -0.34 -0.70
C GLN A 142 -28.15 0.86 0.20
N ASN A 143 -27.82 0.76 1.50
CA ASN A 143 -27.64 1.94 2.32
C ASN A 143 -26.41 2.67 1.75
N LYS A 144 -26.68 3.58 0.81
CA LYS A 144 -25.72 4.51 0.26
C LYS A 144 -25.19 5.33 1.44
N LEU A 145 -23.93 5.11 1.81
CA LEU A 145 -23.28 5.90 2.84
C LEU A 145 -23.47 7.39 2.52
N PRO A 146 -23.73 8.23 3.53
CA PRO A 146 -23.81 9.67 3.30
C PRO A 146 -22.50 10.13 2.66
N LYS A 147 -22.60 11.04 1.68
CA LYS A 147 -21.42 11.62 1.05
C LYS A 147 -20.87 12.72 1.97
N TYR A 148 -19.59 12.61 2.33
CA TYR A 148 -18.93 13.66 3.09
C TYR A 148 -18.77 14.94 2.25
N ILE A 149 -19.13 16.08 2.84
CA ILE A 149 -18.93 17.42 2.27
C ILE A 149 -17.78 18.06 3.05
N PRO A 150 -16.60 18.25 2.42
CA PRO A 150 -15.46 18.87 3.09
C PRO A 150 -15.72 20.32 3.45
N LYS A 151 -15.15 20.73 4.58
CA LYS A 151 -15.06 22.14 4.98
C LYS A 151 -13.90 22.81 4.26
N LYS A 152 -13.92 24.15 4.24
CA LYS A 152 -12.90 24.98 3.57
C LYS A 152 -11.49 24.73 4.13
N ASP A 153 -11.40 24.42 5.41
CA ASP A 153 -10.17 24.24 6.18
C ASP A 153 -9.68 22.79 6.27
N ASP A 154 -10.42 21.83 5.72
CA ASP A 154 -10.03 20.43 5.74
C ASP A 154 -8.78 20.19 4.88
N VAL A 155 -7.84 19.41 5.39
CA VAL A 155 -6.69 18.89 4.62
C VAL A 155 -7.18 17.67 3.85
N ILE A 156 -7.31 17.79 2.53
CA ILE A 156 -8.01 16.79 1.72
C ILE A 156 -7.03 16.10 0.78
N LEU A 157 -6.92 14.77 0.90
CA LEU A 157 -6.30 13.92 -0.10
C LEU A 157 -7.39 13.27 -0.95
N LYS A 158 -7.44 13.65 -2.23
CA LYS A 158 -8.34 13.05 -3.21
C LYS A 158 -7.63 12.95 -4.55
N ASN A 159 -7.68 11.77 -5.17
CA ASN A 159 -7.13 11.51 -6.51
C ASN A 159 -5.66 11.96 -6.63
N HIS A 160 -4.85 11.62 -5.62
CA HIS A 160 -3.44 12.00 -5.51
C HIS A 160 -3.17 13.51 -5.48
N VAL A 161 -4.20 14.32 -5.21
CA VAL A 161 -4.08 15.76 -4.98
C VAL A 161 -4.31 16.03 -3.50
N LEU A 162 -3.33 16.69 -2.87
CA LEU A 162 -3.43 17.16 -1.49
C LEU A 162 -3.79 18.66 -1.51
N LYS A 163 -4.97 18.98 -0.98
CA LYS A 163 -5.42 20.37 -0.77
C LYS A 163 -5.15 20.81 0.66
N ASN A 164 -4.95 22.12 0.85
CA ASN A 164 -4.66 22.75 2.15
C ASN A 164 -3.41 22.16 2.83
N LYS A 165 -2.37 21.88 2.04
CA LYS A 165 -1.08 21.36 2.49
C LYS A 165 -0.37 22.31 3.46
N ASP A 166 -0.46 23.61 3.20
CA ASP A 166 -0.02 24.70 4.07
C ASP A 166 -0.58 24.55 5.49
N ARG A 167 -1.88 24.26 5.64
CA ARG A 167 -2.49 24.07 6.97
C ARG A 167 -1.94 22.85 7.70
N LEU A 168 -1.64 21.77 6.99
CA LEU A 168 -0.99 20.59 7.57
C LEU A 168 0.43 20.93 8.05
N GLU A 169 1.18 21.69 7.25
CA GLU A 169 2.55 22.10 7.60
C GLU A 169 2.56 23.08 8.78
N ASP A 170 1.60 24.00 8.85
CA ASP A 170 1.40 24.89 10.01
C ASP A 170 1.02 24.12 11.28
N PHE A 171 0.14 23.12 11.16
CA PHE A 171 -0.19 22.24 12.29
C PHE A 171 1.04 21.50 12.84
N ILE A 172 1.87 20.93 11.95
CA ILE A 172 3.12 20.26 12.34
C ILE A 172 4.04 21.23 13.06
N LYS A 173 4.21 22.44 12.52
CA LYS A 173 5.05 23.47 13.13
C LYS A 173 4.51 23.90 14.50
N ASN A 174 3.19 24.06 14.64
CA ASN A 174 2.58 24.40 15.93
C ASN A 174 2.81 23.30 16.97
N ALA A 175 2.58 22.03 16.61
CA ALA A 175 2.83 20.89 17.48
C ALA A 175 4.29 20.83 17.97
N GLN A 176 5.25 21.07 17.06
CA GLN A 176 6.68 21.11 17.40
C GLN A 176 7.07 22.27 18.31
N ASN A 177 6.31 23.37 18.29
CA ASN A 177 6.54 24.54 19.13
C ASN A 177 5.62 24.56 20.37
N HIS A 178 5.11 23.40 20.78
CA HIS A 178 4.25 23.26 21.96
C HIS A 178 2.96 24.11 21.92
N LYS A 179 2.50 24.45 20.70
CA LYS A 179 1.25 25.20 20.50
C LYS A 179 0.11 24.25 20.17
N GLU A 180 -0.96 24.36 20.94
CA GLU A 180 -2.19 23.66 20.64
C GLU A 180 -2.82 24.18 19.34
N SER A 181 -3.22 23.25 18.48
CA SER A 181 -3.93 23.54 17.23
C SER A 181 -4.73 22.31 16.81
N LYS A 182 -5.68 22.51 15.89
CA LYS A 182 -6.55 21.43 15.40
C LYS A 182 -6.69 21.50 13.89
N ILE A 183 -6.63 20.35 13.24
CA ILE A 183 -6.95 20.18 11.83
C ILE A 183 -7.82 18.94 11.61
N ARG A 184 -8.47 18.89 10.46
CA ARG A 184 -9.16 17.71 9.97
C ARG A 184 -8.48 17.21 8.71
N VAL A 185 -8.11 15.95 8.68
CA VAL A 185 -7.55 15.27 7.51
C VAL A 185 -8.63 14.38 6.91
N VAL A 186 -8.86 14.50 5.61
CA VAL A 186 -9.87 13.75 4.87
C VAL A 186 -9.19 12.98 3.74
N LYS A 187 -9.21 11.66 3.83
CA LYS A 187 -8.69 10.75 2.79
C LYS A 187 -9.87 10.17 2.03
N TYR A 188 -9.99 10.52 0.76
CA TYR A 188 -11.00 9.93 -0.11
C TYR A 188 -10.48 8.64 -0.74
N ASP A 189 -11.27 7.59 -0.57
CA ASP A 189 -11.21 6.36 -1.33
C ASP A 189 -12.47 6.31 -2.21
N GLU A 190 -12.31 6.15 -3.53
CA GLU A 190 -13.44 6.23 -4.46
C GLU A 190 -14.49 5.13 -4.26
N LEU A 191 -14.09 3.97 -3.72
CA LEU A 191 -14.97 2.83 -3.48
C LEU A 191 -15.54 2.81 -2.07
N ARG A 192 -14.81 3.41 -1.12
CA ARG A 192 -15.10 3.31 0.30
C ARG A 192 -15.57 4.61 0.91
N GLY A 193 -15.43 5.74 0.25
CA GLY A 193 -15.87 7.04 0.74
C GLY A 193 -14.76 7.81 1.46
N ALA A 194 -15.10 8.57 2.49
CA ALA A 194 -14.16 9.47 3.17
C ALA A 194 -13.75 8.90 4.53
N LEU A 195 -12.46 8.63 4.68
CA LEU A 195 -11.83 8.32 5.96
C LEU A 195 -11.29 9.61 6.58
N ILE A 196 -11.80 9.98 7.75
CA ILE A 196 -11.54 11.28 8.36
C ILE A 196 -10.72 11.08 9.63
N TYR A 197 -9.76 11.97 9.87
CA TYR A 197 -9.03 12.08 11.14
C TYR A 197 -9.10 13.52 11.64
N ASP A 198 -9.68 13.71 12.81
CA ASP A 198 -9.51 14.95 13.57
C ASP A 198 -8.19 14.86 14.35
N LEU A 199 -7.24 15.74 14.05
CA LEU A 199 -5.95 15.83 14.73
C LEU A 199 -5.92 17.05 15.62
N GLN A 200 -5.50 16.88 16.86
CA GLN A 200 -5.32 17.97 17.81
C GLN A 200 -3.95 17.86 18.47
N SER A 201 -3.12 18.89 18.34
CA SER A 201 -1.91 19.01 19.14
C SER A 201 -2.28 19.50 20.53
N ARG A 202 -1.70 18.84 21.53
CA ARG A 202 -1.88 19.10 22.95
C ARG A 202 -0.52 19.33 23.57
N TYR A 203 -0.50 20.12 24.62
CA TYR A 203 0.71 20.36 25.38
C TYR A 203 0.36 20.58 26.85
N ASP A 204 1.02 19.84 27.73
CA ASP A 204 0.94 20.03 29.17
C ASP A 204 2.24 20.69 29.65
N GLU A 205 2.13 21.96 30.06
CA GLU A 205 3.25 22.76 30.54
C GLU A 205 3.82 22.22 31.86
N LYS A 206 3.02 21.57 32.71
CA LYS A 206 3.47 21.08 34.03
C LYS A 206 4.46 19.94 33.91
N VAL A 207 4.27 19.10 32.90
CA VAL A 207 5.15 17.95 32.60
C VAL A 207 6.01 18.17 31.36
N ASN A 208 5.93 19.37 30.76
CA ASN A 208 6.65 19.76 29.54
C ASN A 208 6.53 18.71 28.42
N GLN A 209 5.30 18.23 28.18
CA GLN A 209 5.06 17.15 27.24
C GLN A 209 3.95 17.51 26.25
N GLY A 210 4.26 17.34 24.95
CA GLY A 210 3.30 17.47 23.86
C GLY A 210 2.90 16.11 23.29
N TRP A 211 1.70 16.04 22.72
CA TRP A 211 1.23 14.89 21.96
C TRP A 211 0.17 15.30 20.94
N ILE A 212 -0.16 14.37 20.05
CA ILE A 212 -1.22 14.52 19.04
C ILE A 212 -2.35 13.54 19.39
N ASP A 213 -3.52 14.08 19.71
CA ASP A 213 -4.75 13.31 19.75
C ASP A 213 -5.24 13.09 18.31
N VAL A 214 -5.52 11.84 17.96
CA VAL A 214 -6.04 11.42 16.65
C VAL A 214 -7.40 10.78 16.85
N LYS A 215 -8.44 11.36 16.24
CA LYS A 215 -9.80 10.81 16.31
C LYS A 215 -10.27 10.39 14.92
N PRO A 216 -10.30 9.07 14.60
CA PRO A 216 -10.84 8.61 13.34
C PRO A 216 -12.37 8.74 13.32
N ASP A 217 -12.92 9.21 12.20
CA ASP A 217 -14.35 9.19 11.89
C ASP A 217 -14.59 8.34 10.64
N LEU A 218 -15.38 7.29 10.83
CA LEU A 218 -15.66 6.23 9.86
C LEU A 218 -17.11 6.30 9.34
N ASN A 219 -17.90 7.30 9.76
CA ASN A 219 -19.31 7.43 9.39
C ASN A 219 -19.53 7.59 7.88
N TYR A 220 -18.50 8.06 7.18
CA TYR A 220 -18.50 8.28 5.73
C TYR A 220 -17.64 7.25 5.00
N PHE A 221 -17.19 6.20 5.70
CA PHE A 221 -16.25 5.21 5.20
C PHE A 221 -16.79 3.79 5.29
N ARG A 222 -16.85 3.09 4.16
CA ARG A 222 -17.23 1.69 4.08
C ARG A 222 -16.06 0.82 4.57
N LYS A 223 -16.27 0.12 5.67
CA LYS A 223 -15.42 -1.00 6.09
C LYS A 223 -15.74 -2.23 5.25
N LEU A 224 -14.71 -2.88 4.71
CA LEU A 224 -14.76 -4.17 4.06
C LEU A 224 -14.44 -5.25 5.10
N LYS A 225 -14.99 -6.46 4.94
CA LYS A 225 -14.70 -7.59 5.84
C LYS A 225 -13.21 -7.99 5.82
N SER A 226 -12.52 -7.72 4.71
CA SER A 226 -11.09 -7.95 4.54
C SER A 226 -10.21 -6.89 5.18
N ASP A 227 -10.79 -5.81 5.73
CA ASP A 227 -10.03 -4.87 6.56
C ASP A 227 -9.84 -5.49 7.94
N THR A 228 -9.00 -6.52 7.99
CA THR A 228 -8.50 -7.03 9.26
C THR A 228 -7.72 -5.91 9.92
N GLN A 229 -8.39 -5.22 10.85
CA GLN A 229 -7.82 -4.45 11.96
C GLN A 229 -6.62 -3.55 11.59
N ASP A 230 -6.82 -2.52 10.76
CA ASP A 230 -5.99 -1.32 10.93
C ASP A 230 -6.39 -0.70 12.28
N VAL A 231 -5.77 -1.17 13.36
CA VAL A 231 -6.12 -0.86 14.77
C VAL A 231 -6.15 0.66 14.97
N PHE A 232 -5.29 1.36 14.23
CA PHE A 232 -5.21 2.81 14.20
C PHE A 232 -6.57 3.48 13.89
N ASN A 233 -7.35 2.91 12.98
CA ASN A 233 -8.64 3.50 12.55
C ASN A 233 -9.81 3.10 13.46
N ASN A 234 -9.63 2.14 14.36
CA ASN A 234 -10.73 1.56 15.14
C ASN A 234 -11.02 2.32 16.43
N ALA A 235 -10.06 3.11 16.94
CA ALA A 235 -10.22 3.88 18.16
C ALA A 235 -9.37 5.16 18.10
N PRO A 236 -9.73 6.18 18.90
CA PRO A 236 -8.86 7.33 19.12
C PRO A 236 -7.44 6.91 19.53
N GLN A 237 -6.45 7.58 18.97
CA GLN A 237 -5.03 7.36 19.26
C GLN A 237 -4.43 8.59 19.91
N GLN A 238 -3.36 8.37 20.67
CA GLN A 238 -2.42 9.40 21.07
C GLN A 238 -1.09 9.04 20.44
N CYS A 239 -0.48 10.01 19.76
CA CYS A 239 0.82 9.89 19.11
C CYS A 239 1.77 10.93 19.70
N GLY A 240 3.02 10.57 19.93
CA GLY A 240 4.01 11.50 20.51
C GLY A 240 4.32 12.69 19.60
N SER A 241 4.34 12.48 18.27
CA SER A 241 4.62 13.58 17.34
C SER A 241 4.07 13.35 15.93
N ILE A 242 4.09 14.43 15.14
CA ILE A 242 3.87 14.42 13.70
C ILE A 242 5.07 15.06 13.00
N SER A 243 5.49 14.51 11.86
CA SER A 243 6.61 15.05 11.10
C SER A 243 6.49 14.76 9.61
N LYS A 244 7.29 15.48 8.82
CA LYS A 244 7.42 15.28 7.37
C LYS A 244 8.66 14.43 7.10
N ASP A 245 8.44 13.18 6.72
CA ASP A 245 9.49 12.24 6.32
C ASP A 245 9.74 12.38 4.80
N LYS A 246 10.74 13.19 4.46
CA LYS A 246 11.13 13.44 3.07
C LYS A 246 11.80 12.23 2.41
N GLU A 247 12.41 11.34 3.20
CA GLU A 247 13.12 10.17 2.67
C GLU A 247 12.13 9.13 2.16
N ASN A 248 11.07 8.87 2.94
CA ASN A 248 10.03 7.93 2.53
C ASN A 248 8.86 8.58 1.80
N GLY A 249 8.80 9.91 1.76
CA GLY A 249 7.78 10.66 1.01
C GLY A 249 6.42 10.72 1.70
N TYR A 250 6.37 10.74 3.04
CA TYR A 250 5.12 10.77 3.81
C TYR A 250 5.13 11.79 4.96
N TYR A 251 3.96 12.30 5.28
CA TYR A 251 3.67 12.83 6.61
C TYR A 251 3.39 11.65 7.54
N ILE A 252 4.11 11.57 8.64
CA ILE A 252 4.07 10.44 9.56
C ILE A 252 3.71 10.89 10.97
N LEU A 253 2.85 10.11 11.61
CA LEU A 253 2.61 10.15 13.04
C LEU A 253 3.52 9.12 13.70
N LYS A 254 4.19 9.50 14.79
CA LYS A 254 5.13 8.66 15.52
C LYS A 254 4.66 8.40 16.94
N GLU A 255 5.10 7.28 17.50
CA GLU A 255 4.86 6.88 18.88
C GLU A 255 3.36 6.83 19.20
N CYS A 256 2.58 6.25 18.29
CA CYS A 256 1.15 6.08 18.51
C CYS A 256 0.89 4.86 19.39
N ARG A 257 -0.16 4.93 20.22
CA ARG A 257 -0.54 3.87 21.15
C ARG A 257 -0.57 2.47 20.53
N THR A 258 -1.04 2.32 19.29
CA THR A 258 -1.17 1.01 18.62
C THR A 258 -0.04 0.71 17.63
N ASN A 259 0.73 1.72 17.23
CA ASN A 259 1.72 1.62 16.16
C ASN A 259 2.85 2.62 16.41
N TRP A 260 4.11 2.17 16.31
CA TRP A 260 5.25 3.08 16.46
C TRP A 260 5.27 4.18 15.38
N GLU A 261 4.85 3.85 14.16
CA GLU A 261 4.74 4.81 13.06
C GLU A 261 3.48 4.57 12.25
N TYR A 262 2.83 5.65 11.83
CA TYR A 262 1.68 5.63 10.95
C TYR A 262 1.85 6.63 9.80
N ARG A 263 1.77 6.13 8.56
CA ARG A 263 1.83 6.95 7.34
C ARG A 263 0.49 7.62 7.11
N LEU A 264 0.40 8.89 7.47
CA LEU A 264 -0.84 9.65 7.43
C LEU A 264 -1.21 10.05 5.98
N LEU A 265 -0.32 10.75 5.29
CA LEU A 265 -0.52 11.30 3.94
C LEU A 265 0.79 11.24 3.13
N PRO A 266 0.74 11.07 1.80
CA PRO A 266 1.92 11.21 0.96
C PRO A 266 2.36 12.68 0.86
N ILE A 267 3.65 12.91 0.67
CA ILE A 267 4.19 14.22 0.30
C ILE A 267 4.03 14.38 -1.21
N ILE A 268 3.16 15.29 -1.61
CA ILE A 268 2.96 15.65 -3.02
C ILE A 268 3.72 16.96 -3.27
N ASN A 269 4.69 16.92 -4.19
CA ASN A 269 5.45 18.09 -4.61
C ASN A 269 4.68 18.83 -5.70
N ASP A 270 4.56 20.14 -5.58
CA ASP A 270 3.77 20.98 -6.50
C ASP A 270 4.48 21.22 -7.85
N HIS A 271 5.62 20.57 -8.09
CA HIS A 271 6.51 20.82 -9.23
C HIS A 271 6.18 20.04 -10.52
N GLU A 272 5.15 19.20 -10.57
CA GLU A 272 4.79 18.43 -11.77
C GLU A 272 3.54 18.98 -12.51
N ARG A 273 3.21 20.26 -12.33
CA ARG A 273 2.24 20.96 -13.18
C ARG A 273 2.86 22.21 -13.80
N LYS A 274 3.66 21.98 -14.85
CA LYS A 274 3.84 22.93 -15.96
C LYS A 274 3.60 22.19 -17.25
#